data_AF-A0A4V2AXV6-F1
#
_entry.id   AF-A0A4V2AXV6-F1
#
_cell.length_a   1.000
_cell.length_b   1.000
_cell.length_c   1.000
_cell.angle_alpha   90.00
_cell.angle_beta   90.00
_cell.angle_gamma   90.00
#
_symmetry.space_group_name_H-M   'P 1'
#
loop_
_entity.id
_entity.type
_entity.pdbx_description
1 polymer ?
#
loop_
_entity_poly.entity_id
_entity_poly.type
_entity_poly.pdbx_seq_one_letter_code
_entity_poly.pdbx_strand_id
1 'polypeptide(L)'
;MPQRYSYHKIDHADRIGFDPADYSRFKFGDDAIARRFGTELATGFISEVLSQEDPGQVVVIPSPYAFIPTATFAMKTYFVHVLNSWLAVSGYQVVQEAKVHRTVTYKEDYGELDAGERKRLIGNDSFHIDKAFVEGKTLVFLDDIRITGSHEWMIRKMIDTFGLNNRIYLLYYAELMNNQIHPRIENDLNYAAVKSIFDLEPIIRGRFAFNTRFVKYVLNTDPSVFAAFIGGQDEEFIETLYHLAVGNGYHAIDAYAGNLAFIRTHYLHNSKQTQIHGN
;
A
#
# COMPACT_ATOMS: atom_id res chain seq x y z
N MET A 1 14.39 -6.75 -20.07
CA MET A 1 13.98 -7.29 -18.74
C MET A 1 13.83 -6.13 -17.78
N PRO A 2 12.91 -6.20 -16.78
CA PRO A 2 12.79 -5.16 -15.77
C PRO A 2 14.09 -4.97 -14.98
N GLN A 3 14.46 -3.72 -14.76
CA GLN A 3 15.56 -3.33 -13.87
C GLN A 3 15.01 -3.17 -12.45
N ARG A 4 15.82 -3.44 -11.44
CA ARG A 4 15.40 -3.35 -10.02
C ARG A 4 16.20 -2.28 -9.32
N TYR A 5 15.51 -1.50 -8.49
CA TYR A 5 16.12 -0.53 -7.59
C TYR A 5 15.51 -0.68 -6.20
N SER A 6 16.36 -0.75 -5.19
CA SER A 6 15.96 -0.75 -3.79
C SER A 6 16.85 0.22 -3.02
N TYR A 7 16.21 1.13 -2.27
CA TYR A 7 16.92 2.14 -1.50
C TYR A 7 17.71 1.48 -0.36
N HIS A 8 17.04 0.66 0.46
CA HIS A 8 17.68 -0.19 1.47
C HIS A 8 17.86 -1.63 0.97
N LYS A 9 19.03 -2.21 1.27
CA LYS A 9 19.36 -3.61 0.98
C LYS A 9 19.55 -4.35 2.30
N ILE A 10 18.70 -5.35 2.54
CA ILE A 10 18.68 -6.12 3.78
C ILE A 10 19.46 -7.42 3.57
N ASP A 11 20.72 -7.42 4.00
CA ASP A 11 21.60 -8.60 3.96
C ASP A 11 21.61 -9.37 5.30
N HIS A 12 21.24 -8.69 6.39
CA HIS A 12 21.22 -9.24 7.74
C HIS A 12 19.95 -8.79 8.50
N ALA A 13 19.38 -9.69 9.31
CA ALA A 13 18.13 -9.44 10.03
C ALA A 13 18.23 -8.27 11.03
N ASP A 14 19.42 -8.03 11.60
CA ASP A 14 19.66 -6.97 12.57
C ASP A 14 20.09 -5.63 11.91
N ARG A 15 20.21 -5.60 10.57
CA ARG A 15 20.68 -4.43 9.81
C ARG A 15 19.81 -4.20 8.60
N ILE A 16 18.60 -3.68 8.84
CA ILE A 16 17.61 -3.48 7.79
C ILE A 16 17.67 -2.10 7.12
N GLY A 17 18.44 -1.15 7.67
CA GLY A 17 18.67 0.19 7.10
C GLY A 17 17.67 1.28 7.53
N PHE A 18 16.58 0.91 8.21
CA PHE A 18 15.57 1.82 8.74
C PHE A 18 15.02 1.30 10.08
N ASP A 19 14.25 2.12 10.80
CA ASP A 19 13.60 1.69 12.05
C ASP A 19 12.40 0.77 11.75
N PRO A 20 12.37 -0.49 12.26
CA PRO A 20 11.21 -1.37 12.14
C PRO A 20 9.91 -0.73 12.62
N ALA A 21 9.95 0.07 13.69
CA ALA A 21 8.78 0.73 14.24
C ALA A 21 8.20 1.75 13.25
N ASP A 22 9.06 2.48 12.55
CA ASP A 22 8.63 3.42 11.52
C ASP A 22 7.97 2.70 10.34
N TYR A 23 8.54 1.58 9.90
CA TYR A 23 7.92 0.78 8.85
C TYR A 23 6.56 0.21 9.28
N SER A 24 6.44 -0.28 10.52
CA SER A 24 5.17 -0.74 11.08
C SER A 24 4.13 0.39 11.04
N ARG A 25 4.44 1.58 11.57
CA ARG A 25 3.55 2.74 11.56
C ARG A 25 3.16 3.19 10.16
N PHE A 26 4.11 3.21 9.23
CA PHE A 26 3.86 3.48 7.81
C PHE A 26 2.80 2.54 7.24
N LYS A 27 2.93 1.23 7.49
CA LYS A 27 1.96 0.23 7.02
C LYS A 27 0.56 0.41 7.61
N PHE A 28 0.45 1.08 8.76
CA PHE A 28 -0.81 1.41 9.43
C PHE A 28 -1.29 2.84 9.17
N GLY A 29 -0.66 3.60 8.27
CA GLY A 29 -1.20 4.87 7.77
C GLY A 29 -0.52 6.12 8.31
N ASP A 30 0.67 6.01 8.91
CA ASP A 30 1.48 7.17 9.26
C ASP A 30 2.02 7.87 8.01
N ASP A 31 1.35 8.93 7.59
CA ASP A 31 1.64 9.67 6.36
C ASP A 31 2.91 10.53 6.48
N ALA A 32 3.32 10.90 7.69
CA ALA A 32 4.59 11.58 7.92
C ALA A 32 5.77 10.67 7.59
N ILE A 33 5.68 9.38 7.95
CA ILE A 33 6.68 8.38 7.59
C ILE A 33 6.60 8.07 6.09
N ALA A 34 5.38 7.95 5.52
CA ALA A 34 5.21 7.78 4.07
C ALA A 34 5.90 8.90 3.26
N ARG A 35 5.83 10.14 3.76
CA ARG A 35 6.54 11.30 3.19
C ARG A 35 8.05 11.11 3.18
N ARG A 36 8.61 10.72 4.33
CA ARG A 36 10.05 10.49 4.45
C ARG A 36 10.51 9.38 3.49
N PHE A 37 9.86 8.22 3.54
CA PHE A 37 10.20 7.08 2.69
C PHE A 37 10.08 7.40 1.19
N GLY A 38 9.00 8.08 0.79
CA GLY A 38 8.79 8.47 -0.61
C GLY A 38 9.85 9.48 -1.10
N THR A 39 10.24 10.41 -0.23
CA THR A 39 11.28 11.40 -0.53
C THR A 39 12.64 10.73 -0.69
N GLU A 40 13.04 9.89 0.27
CA GLU A 40 14.32 9.16 0.24
C GLU A 40 14.42 8.26 -0.99
N LEU A 41 13.37 7.48 -1.27
CA LEU A 41 13.31 6.60 -2.44
C LEU A 41 13.44 7.39 -3.75
N ALA A 42 12.76 8.53 -3.88
CA ALA A 42 12.86 9.37 -5.07
C ALA A 42 14.25 9.96 -5.24
N THR A 43 14.82 10.54 -4.18
CA THR A 43 16.15 11.13 -4.21
C THR A 43 17.21 10.10 -4.61
N GLY A 44 17.20 8.92 -3.99
CA GLY A 44 18.14 7.84 -4.33
C GLY A 44 17.97 7.37 -5.77
N PHE A 45 16.73 7.11 -6.20
CA PHE A 45 16.45 6.66 -7.57
C PHE A 45 16.87 7.69 -8.63
N ILE A 46 16.65 8.98 -8.37
CA ILE A 46 17.11 10.05 -9.26
C ILE A 46 18.64 10.06 -9.34
N SER A 47 19.33 10.06 -8.20
CA SER A 47 20.80 10.16 -8.19
C SER A 47 21.47 8.95 -8.82
N GLU A 48 20.97 7.75 -8.56
CA GLU A 48 21.64 6.50 -8.96
C GLU A 48 21.20 5.99 -10.33
N VAL A 49 19.99 6.36 -10.78
CA VAL A 49 19.39 5.79 -12.00
C VAL A 49 19.02 6.87 -13.00
N LEU A 50 18.07 7.76 -12.68
CA LEU A 50 17.51 8.67 -13.69
C LEU A 50 18.46 9.79 -14.13
N SER A 51 19.45 10.15 -13.31
CA SER A 51 20.43 11.19 -13.68
C SER A 51 21.43 10.74 -14.76
N GLN A 52 21.45 9.45 -15.12
CA GLN A 52 22.44 8.89 -16.03
C GLN A 52 22.04 8.97 -17.52
N GLU A 53 20.74 9.07 -17.81
CA GLU A 53 20.21 9.11 -19.18
C GLU A 53 18.82 9.78 -19.23
N ASP A 54 18.39 10.21 -20.41
CA ASP A 54 17.04 10.78 -20.59
C ASP A 54 15.96 9.80 -20.10
N PRO A 55 15.08 10.21 -19.16
CA PRO A 55 14.08 9.33 -18.63
C PRO A 55 12.93 9.04 -19.62
N GLY A 56 12.80 9.80 -20.70
CA GLY A 56 11.63 9.84 -21.55
C GLY A 56 10.37 10.24 -20.77
N GLN A 57 9.19 9.90 -21.29
CA GLN A 57 7.95 10.05 -20.50
C GLN A 57 7.89 8.95 -19.43
N VAL A 58 7.88 9.35 -18.16
CA VAL A 58 7.77 8.43 -17.01
C VAL A 58 6.31 8.22 -16.63
N VAL A 59 5.94 6.97 -16.36
CA VAL A 59 4.68 6.56 -15.74
C VAL A 59 4.96 5.86 -14.41
N VAL A 60 4.47 6.42 -13.31
CA VAL A 60 4.58 5.80 -11.98
C VAL A 60 3.32 5.00 -11.68
N ILE A 61 3.52 3.77 -11.22
CA ILE A 61 2.48 2.77 -11.00
C ILE A 61 2.64 2.21 -9.59
N PRO A 62 1.72 2.49 -8.64
CA PRO A 62 1.79 1.94 -7.30
C PRO A 62 1.40 0.45 -7.30
N SER A 63 1.66 -0.24 -6.19
CA SER A 63 1.16 -1.60 -5.95
C SER A 63 -0.36 -1.67 -6.21
N PRO A 64 -0.87 -2.75 -6.84
CA PRO A 64 -2.28 -2.85 -7.17
C PRO A 64 -3.19 -2.78 -5.93
N TYR A 65 -4.31 -2.07 -6.06
CA TYR A 65 -5.35 -2.02 -5.04
C TYR A 65 -6.74 -1.93 -5.69
N ALA A 66 -7.76 -2.38 -4.95
CA ALA A 66 -9.15 -2.27 -5.39
C ALA A 66 -9.67 -0.85 -5.10
N PHE A 67 -10.44 -0.67 -4.03
CA PHE A 67 -11.02 0.62 -3.67
C PHE A 67 -10.14 1.38 -2.68
N ILE A 68 -9.73 0.73 -1.59
CA ILE A 68 -8.90 1.36 -0.56
C ILE A 68 -7.43 1.32 -0.99
N PRO A 69 -6.71 2.47 -1.01
CA PRO A 69 -5.28 2.50 -1.31
C PRO A 69 -4.43 1.68 -0.35
N THR A 70 -3.21 1.32 -0.77
CA THR A 70 -2.19 0.74 0.11
C THR A 70 -1.37 1.84 0.80
N ALA A 71 -0.62 1.50 1.85
CA ALA A 71 0.36 2.43 2.44
C ALA A 71 1.37 2.94 1.40
N THR A 72 1.78 2.07 0.48
CA THR A 72 2.62 2.40 -0.68
C THR A 72 2.03 3.52 -1.53
N PHE A 73 0.71 3.66 -1.63
CA PHE A 73 0.10 4.76 -2.39
C PHE A 73 0.45 6.13 -1.79
N ALA A 74 0.43 6.27 -0.47
CA ALA A 74 0.85 7.49 0.22
C ALA A 74 2.34 7.78 -0.04
N MET A 75 3.20 6.76 0.09
CA MET A 75 4.63 6.87 -0.23
C MET A 75 4.86 7.32 -1.68
N LYS A 76 4.13 6.73 -2.62
CA LYS A 76 4.17 7.07 -4.05
C LYS A 76 3.83 8.53 -4.30
N THR A 77 2.84 9.10 -3.60
CA THR A 77 2.48 10.52 -3.75
C THR A 77 3.68 11.43 -3.50
N TYR A 78 4.43 11.19 -2.42
CA TYR A 78 5.62 11.97 -2.12
C TYR A 78 6.79 11.68 -3.05
N PHE A 79 6.97 10.42 -3.46
CA PHE A 79 7.92 10.05 -4.50
C PHE A 79 7.69 10.85 -5.79
N VAL A 80 6.44 10.93 -6.25
CA VAL A 80 6.05 11.69 -7.45
C VAL A 80 6.29 13.19 -7.28
N HIS A 81 6.05 13.76 -6.10
CA HIS A 81 6.33 15.18 -5.85
C HIS A 81 7.81 15.53 -6.03
N VAL A 82 8.70 14.71 -5.46
CA VAL A 82 10.15 14.90 -5.60
C VAL A 82 10.59 14.67 -7.05
N LEU A 83 10.10 13.60 -7.68
CA LEU A 83 10.43 13.27 -9.06
C LEU A 83 9.97 14.35 -10.04
N ASN A 84 8.74 14.87 -9.90
CA ASN A 84 8.23 15.95 -10.74
C ASN A 84 9.03 17.25 -10.58
N SER A 85 9.46 17.55 -9.35
CA SER A 85 10.29 18.74 -9.10
C SER A 85 11.63 18.63 -9.83
N TRP A 86 12.27 17.46 -9.78
CA TRP A 86 13.50 17.21 -10.52
C TRP A 86 13.29 17.23 -12.05
N LEU A 87 12.28 16.52 -12.56
CA LEU A 87 11.96 16.48 -13.99
C LEU A 87 11.72 17.89 -14.55
N ALA A 88 10.95 18.72 -13.85
CA ALA A 88 10.66 20.09 -14.27
C ALA A 88 11.92 20.97 -14.33
N VAL A 89 12.80 20.88 -13.31
CA VAL A 89 14.07 21.61 -13.30
C VAL A 89 15.04 21.10 -14.38
N SER A 90 15.01 19.81 -14.68
CA SER A 90 15.83 19.18 -15.72
C SER A 90 15.27 19.31 -17.14
N GLY A 91 14.13 19.98 -17.33
CA GLY A 91 13.51 20.20 -18.65
C GLY A 91 12.78 18.99 -19.25
N TYR A 92 12.46 17.99 -18.43
CA TYR A 92 11.72 16.79 -18.82
C TYR A 92 10.21 16.93 -18.59
N GLN A 93 9.43 16.04 -19.22
CA GLN A 93 7.99 15.93 -18.95
C GLN A 93 7.75 15.41 -17.54
N VAL A 94 6.74 15.95 -16.86
CA VAL A 94 6.32 15.47 -15.54
C VAL A 94 5.77 14.04 -15.61
N VAL A 95 5.80 13.36 -14.48
CA VAL A 95 5.25 12.02 -14.29
C VAL A 95 3.78 11.98 -14.68
N GLN A 96 3.43 10.92 -15.41
CA GLN A 96 2.06 10.45 -15.53
C GLN A 96 1.82 9.32 -14.53
N GLU A 97 0.60 9.14 -14.06
CA GLU A 97 0.25 8.05 -13.15
C GLU A 97 -0.69 7.06 -13.84
N ALA A 98 -0.47 5.78 -13.59
CA ALA A 98 -1.39 4.72 -14.00
C ALA A 98 -1.65 3.77 -12.82
N LYS A 99 -2.78 3.06 -12.89
CA LYS A 99 -3.18 2.08 -11.89
C LYS A 99 -3.28 0.71 -12.54
N VAL A 100 -2.73 -0.30 -11.86
CA VAL A 100 -3.04 -1.70 -12.17
C VAL A 100 -4.31 -2.07 -11.42
N HIS A 101 -5.36 -2.41 -12.17
CA HIS A 101 -6.63 -2.85 -11.61
C HIS A 101 -6.57 -4.35 -11.29
N ARG A 102 -7.03 -4.73 -10.10
CA ARG A 102 -7.13 -6.12 -9.64
C ARG A 102 -8.61 -6.49 -9.49
N THR A 103 -9.01 -7.65 -10.02
CA THR A 103 -10.41 -8.07 -10.05
C THR A 103 -10.89 -8.74 -8.74
N VAL A 104 -10.01 -9.31 -7.91
CA VAL A 104 -10.42 -10.06 -6.71
C VAL A 104 -9.73 -9.57 -5.44
N THR A 105 -10.47 -9.50 -4.34
CA THR A 105 -9.96 -9.22 -2.99
C THR A 105 -10.20 -10.44 -2.09
N TYR A 106 -9.27 -11.39 -2.09
CA TYR A 106 -9.38 -12.54 -1.17
C TYR A 106 -9.10 -12.12 0.29
N LYS A 107 -9.76 -12.83 1.21
CA LYS A 107 -9.61 -12.70 2.68
C LYS A 107 -8.32 -13.36 3.19
N GLU A 108 -7.84 -14.42 2.55
CA GLU A 108 -6.77 -15.26 3.10
C GLU A 108 -5.51 -14.44 3.37
N ASP A 109 -5.14 -14.35 4.65
CA ASP A 109 -3.99 -13.60 5.11
C ASP A 109 -2.73 -14.17 4.45
N TYR A 110 -2.10 -13.34 3.61
CA TYR A 110 -0.85 -13.67 2.93
C TYR A 110 0.23 -14.18 3.90
N GLY A 111 0.17 -13.80 5.19
CA GLY A 111 1.16 -14.12 6.21
C GLY A 111 1.32 -15.61 6.53
N GLU A 112 0.24 -16.40 6.45
CA GLU A 112 0.23 -17.81 6.87
C GLU A 112 0.47 -18.80 5.72
N LEU A 113 0.43 -18.33 4.47
CA LEU A 113 0.54 -19.17 3.27
C LEU A 113 1.99 -19.38 2.85
N ASP A 114 2.31 -20.61 2.42
CA ASP A 114 3.61 -20.92 1.86
C ASP A 114 3.82 -20.27 0.47
N ALA A 115 5.07 -20.28 -0.02
CA ALA A 115 5.41 -19.63 -1.29
C ALA A 115 4.67 -20.21 -2.52
N GLY A 116 4.25 -21.47 -2.48
CA GLY A 116 3.50 -22.15 -3.54
C GLY A 116 2.00 -21.85 -3.51
N GLU A 117 1.41 -21.77 -2.31
CA GLU A 117 0.03 -21.36 -2.07
C GLU A 117 -0.17 -19.89 -2.44
N ARG A 118 0.75 -19.01 -2.02
CA ARG A 118 0.78 -17.59 -2.46
C ARG A 118 0.78 -17.48 -3.99
N LYS A 119 1.57 -18.30 -4.69
CA LYS A 119 1.63 -18.29 -6.16
C LYS A 119 0.32 -18.74 -6.82
N ARG A 120 -0.39 -19.72 -6.27
CA ARG A 120 -1.67 -20.20 -6.81
C ARG A 120 -2.78 -19.15 -6.70
N LEU A 121 -2.89 -18.48 -5.55
CA LEU A 121 -3.88 -17.41 -5.36
C LEU A 121 -3.61 -16.20 -6.25
N ILE A 122 -2.35 -15.73 -6.32
CA ILE A 122 -1.97 -14.62 -7.23
C ILE A 122 -2.12 -15.05 -8.69
N GLY A 123 -1.97 -16.35 -8.99
CA GLY A 123 -2.19 -16.92 -10.31
C GLY A 123 -3.61 -16.74 -10.85
N ASN A 124 -4.61 -16.67 -9.96
CA ASN A 124 -6.02 -16.48 -10.29
C ASN A 124 -6.43 -15.00 -10.36
N ASP A 125 -5.59 -14.07 -9.91
CA ASP A 125 -5.86 -12.65 -10.07
C ASP A 125 -5.71 -12.25 -11.55
N SER A 126 -6.73 -11.56 -12.07
CA SER A 126 -6.61 -10.83 -13.33
C SER A 126 -6.18 -9.39 -13.06
N PHE A 127 -5.09 -8.98 -13.69
CA PHE A 127 -4.54 -7.64 -13.62
C PHE A 127 -4.77 -6.93 -14.94
N HIS A 128 -5.17 -5.67 -14.88
CA HIS A 128 -5.46 -4.86 -16.07
C HIS A 128 -4.71 -3.54 -15.99
N ILE A 129 -4.07 -3.18 -17.10
CA ILE A 129 -3.41 -1.89 -17.33
C ILE A 129 -3.75 -1.43 -18.75
N ASP A 130 -3.90 -0.12 -18.94
CA ASP A 130 -4.13 0.45 -20.27
C ASP A 130 -2.82 0.36 -21.09
N LYS A 131 -2.75 -0.64 -21.97
CA LYS A 131 -1.60 -0.89 -22.84
C LYS A 131 -1.31 0.30 -23.76
N ALA A 132 -2.34 0.87 -24.38
CA ALA A 132 -2.19 1.97 -25.32
C ALA A 132 -1.64 3.21 -24.61
N PHE A 133 -2.10 3.45 -23.38
CA PHE A 133 -1.58 4.53 -22.57
C PHE A 133 -0.09 4.35 -22.21
N VAL A 134 0.35 3.15 -21.87
CA VAL A 134 1.73 2.93 -21.40
C VAL A 134 2.75 2.75 -22.53
N GLU A 135 2.33 2.59 -23.78
CA GLU A 135 3.21 2.29 -24.90
C GLU A 135 4.33 3.32 -25.09
N GLY A 136 5.57 2.85 -25.27
CA GLY A 136 6.75 3.70 -25.49
C GLY A 136 7.26 4.49 -24.27
N LYS A 137 6.61 4.38 -23.10
CA LYS A 137 6.96 5.12 -21.88
C LYS A 137 7.91 4.34 -20.97
N THR A 138 8.59 5.03 -20.05
CA THR A 138 9.32 4.41 -18.94
C THR A 138 8.33 4.08 -17.83
N LEU A 139 8.22 2.82 -17.42
CA LEU A 139 7.31 2.40 -16.35
C LEU A 139 8.07 2.19 -15.06
N VAL A 140 7.59 2.79 -13.98
CA VAL A 140 8.16 2.69 -12.63
C VAL A 140 7.10 2.07 -11.73
N PHE A 141 7.25 0.78 -11.45
CA PHE A 141 6.39 0.06 -10.50
C PHE A 141 6.96 0.22 -9.10
N LEU A 142 6.16 0.73 -8.17
CA LEU A 142 6.60 1.08 -6.83
C LEU A 142 5.88 0.22 -5.80
N ASP A 143 6.65 -0.45 -4.96
CA ASP A 143 6.20 -1.22 -3.81
C ASP A 143 7.00 -0.84 -2.56
N ASP A 144 6.57 -1.27 -1.39
CA ASP A 144 7.25 -0.91 -0.14
C ASP A 144 8.48 -1.78 0.15
N ILE A 145 8.32 -3.09 0.18
CA ILE A 145 9.40 -4.03 0.48
C ILE A 145 9.34 -5.27 -0.40
N ARG A 146 10.50 -5.74 -0.88
CA ARG A 146 10.63 -7.01 -1.59
C ARG A 146 11.19 -8.08 -0.66
N ILE A 147 10.38 -9.09 -0.31
CA ILE A 147 10.81 -10.24 0.49
C ILE A 147 10.95 -11.50 -0.36
N THR A 148 9.84 -12.01 -0.90
CA THR A 148 9.80 -13.28 -1.66
C THR A 148 9.75 -13.11 -3.18
N GLY A 149 9.64 -11.87 -3.66
CA GLY A 149 9.50 -11.55 -5.09
C GLY A 149 8.10 -11.83 -5.69
N SER A 150 7.08 -12.11 -4.88
CA SER A 150 5.71 -12.37 -5.37
C SER A 150 5.15 -11.21 -6.22
N HIS A 151 5.39 -9.96 -5.81
CA HIS A 151 5.00 -8.77 -6.58
C HIS A 151 5.74 -8.67 -7.92
N GLU A 152 7.05 -8.97 -7.94
CA GLU A 152 7.84 -9.01 -9.18
C GLU A 152 7.31 -10.08 -10.15
N TRP A 153 6.99 -11.27 -9.65
CA TRP A 153 6.41 -12.35 -10.47
C TRP A 153 5.08 -11.92 -11.10
N MET A 154 4.21 -11.26 -10.33
CA MET A 154 2.95 -10.72 -10.81
C MET A 154 3.15 -9.67 -11.92
N ILE A 155 4.07 -8.72 -11.73
CA ILE A 155 4.38 -7.71 -12.75
C ILE A 155 4.95 -8.37 -14.01
N ARG A 156 5.83 -9.36 -13.88
CA ARG A 156 6.36 -10.13 -15.03
C ARG A 156 5.25 -10.82 -15.81
N LYS A 157 4.34 -11.51 -15.12
CA LYS A 157 3.17 -12.13 -15.74
C LYS A 157 2.34 -11.10 -16.51
N MET A 158 2.12 -9.91 -15.94
CA MET A 158 1.39 -8.82 -16.60
C MET A 158 2.15 -8.31 -17.85
N ILE A 159 3.46 -8.07 -17.73
CA ILE A 159 4.32 -7.67 -18.87
C ILE A 159 4.20 -8.68 -20.02
N ASP A 160 4.32 -9.97 -19.72
CA ASP A 160 4.24 -11.04 -20.71
C ASP A 160 2.82 -11.11 -21.32
N THR A 161 1.78 -11.03 -20.50
CA THR A 161 0.37 -11.10 -20.93
C THR A 161 0.01 -9.96 -21.88
N PHE A 162 0.46 -8.75 -21.60
CA PHE A 162 0.16 -7.57 -22.43
C PHE A 162 1.22 -7.30 -23.51
N GLY A 163 2.32 -8.05 -23.53
CA GLY A 163 3.44 -7.84 -24.45
C GLY A 163 4.06 -6.46 -24.31
N LEU A 164 4.33 -6.03 -23.08
CA LEU A 164 4.90 -4.72 -22.79
C LEU A 164 6.41 -4.73 -23.08
N ASN A 165 6.86 -3.87 -24.00
CA ASN A 165 8.27 -3.74 -24.40
C ASN A 165 8.95 -2.49 -23.82
N ASN A 166 8.35 -1.92 -22.77
CA ASN A 166 8.81 -0.68 -22.14
C ASN A 166 10.17 -0.84 -21.44
N ARG A 167 10.83 0.30 -21.19
CA ARG A 167 11.83 0.38 -20.12
C ARG A 167 11.10 0.32 -18.78
N ILE A 168 11.39 -0.69 -17.96
CA ILE A 168 10.65 -0.97 -16.73
C ILE A 168 11.60 -0.99 -15.54
N TYR A 169 11.24 -0.25 -14.49
CA TYR A 169 11.88 -0.29 -13.20
C TYR A 169 10.92 -0.85 -12.14
N LEU A 170 11.41 -1.77 -11.32
CA LEU A 170 10.77 -2.25 -10.10
C LEU A 170 11.46 -1.59 -8.92
N LEU A 171 10.75 -0.69 -8.24
CA LEU A 171 11.25 0.11 -7.13
C LEU A 171 10.69 -0.38 -5.81
N TYR A 172 11.58 -0.48 -4.83
CA TYR A 172 11.26 -0.85 -3.47
C TYR A 172 11.92 0.11 -2.49
N TYR A 173 11.27 0.45 -1.39
CA TYR A 173 11.95 1.16 -0.30
C TYR A 173 13.02 0.26 0.33
N ALA A 174 12.74 -1.04 0.47
CA ALA A 174 13.71 -2.03 0.92
C ALA A 174 13.63 -3.35 0.14
N GLU A 175 14.73 -4.09 0.06
CA GLU A 175 14.79 -5.43 -0.53
C GLU A 175 15.57 -6.39 0.35
N LEU A 176 14.98 -7.56 0.64
CA LEU A 176 15.67 -8.68 1.24
C LEU A 176 16.58 -9.33 0.20
N MET A 177 17.88 -9.16 0.38
CA MET A 177 18.91 -9.69 -0.51
C MET A 177 19.33 -11.10 -0.10
N ASN A 178 19.26 -11.39 1.21
CA ASN A 178 19.68 -12.67 1.76
C ASN A 178 18.53 -13.69 1.82
N ASN A 179 18.54 -14.63 0.87
CA ASN A 179 17.54 -15.70 0.77
C ASN A 179 17.56 -16.71 1.94
N GLN A 180 18.55 -16.65 2.84
CA GLN A 180 18.59 -17.48 4.05
C GLN A 180 17.74 -16.89 5.18
N ILE A 181 17.42 -15.60 5.13
CA ILE A 181 16.55 -14.97 6.11
C ILE A 181 15.12 -15.45 5.86
N HIS A 182 14.48 -15.95 6.90
CA HIS A 182 13.12 -16.45 6.79
C HIS A 182 12.16 -15.31 6.40
N PRO A 183 11.22 -15.52 5.44
CA PRO A 183 10.26 -14.51 5.01
C PRO A 183 9.36 -13.93 6.12
N ARG A 184 9.37 -14.54 7.31
CA ARG A 184 8.66 -14.07 8.52
C ARG A 184 9.13 -12.69 8.96
N ILE A 185 10.34 -12.27 8.57
CA ILE A 185 10.83 -10.90 8.80
C ILE A 185 9.84 -9.84 8.32
N GLU A 186 9.09 -10.10 7.24
CA GLU A 186 8.03 -9.18 6.78
C GLU A 186 6.98 -8.94 7.87
N ASN A 187 6.55 -10.00 8.54
CA ASN A 187 5.56 -9.93 9.59
C ASN A 187 6.12 -9.21 10.84
N ASP A 188 7.37 -9.51 11.19
CA ASP A 188 8.05 -8.86 12.30
C ASP A 188 8.16 -7.35 12.07
N LEU A 189 8.48 -6.93 10.84
CA LEU A 189 8.50 -5.52 10.42
C LEU A 189 7.10 -4.91 10.43
N ASN A 190 6.10 -5.59 9.85
CA ASN A 190 4.73 -5.10 9.73
C ASN A 190 4.13 -4.75 11.09
N TYR A 191 4.40 -5.56 12.12
CA TYR A 191 3.83 -5.42 13.46
C TYR A 191 4.85 -4.97 14.50
N ALA A 192 6.00 -4.39 14.12
CA ALA A 192 7.03 -4.00 15.08
C ALA A 192 6.52 -3.03 16.15
N ALA A 193 5.68 -2.05 15.76
CA ALA A 193 5.11 -1.04 16.65
C ALA A 193 3.64 -1.29 17.01
N VAL A 194 2.84 -1.85 16.11
CA VAL A 194 1.40 -2.08 16.33
C VAL A 194 1.18 -3.51 16.83
N LYS A 195 0.87 -3.65 18.12
CA LYS A 195 0.61 -4.95 18.78
C LYS A 195 -0.87 -5.12 19.15
N SER A 196 -1.60 -4.01 19.27
CA SER A 196 -3.02 -3.92 19.58
C SER A 196 -3.68 -2.79 18.77
N ILE A 197 -5.02 -2.78 18.72
CA ILE A 197 -5.78 -1.71 18.05
C ILE A 197 -5.55 -0.33 18.69
N PHE A 198 -5.22 -0.27 19.98
CA PHE A 198 -4.95 1.00 20.66
C PHE A 198 -3.58 1.60 20.31
N ASP A 199 -2.64 0.80 19.79
CA ASP A 199 -1.37 1.31 19.26
C ASP A 199 -1.57 2.12 17.97
N LEU A 200 -2.79 2.12 17.39
CA LEU A 200 -3.17 2.96 16.27
C LEU A 200 -3.49 4.40 16.69
N GLU A 201 -3.85 4.66 17.95
CA GLU A 201 -4.26 6.01 18.38
C GLU A 201 -3.18 7.08 18.12
N PRO A 202 -1.89 6.86 18.43
CA PRO A 202 -0.85 7.84 18.12
C PRO A 202 -0.68 8.08 16.62
N ILE A 203 -0.96 7.06 15.79
CA ILE A 203 -0.90 7.17 14.32
C ILE A 203 -2.07 8.02 13.82
N ILE A 204 -3.28 7.74 14.31
CA ILE A 204 -4.53 8.44 13.93
C ILE A 204 -4.49 9.91 14.35
N ARG A 205 -4.00 10.21 15.56
CA ARG A 205 -3.84 11.59 16.06
C ARG A 205 -2.77 12.39 15.30
N GLY A 206 -1.90 11.71 14.56
CA GLY A 206 -0.87 12.32 13.74
C GLY A 206 -1.38 12.72 12.36
N ARG A 207 -0.48 12.72 11.37
CA ARG A 207 -0.86 12.86 9.96
C ARG A 207 -1.25 11.48 9.45
N PHE A 208 -2.54 11.18 9.47
CA PHE A 208 -3.07 9.85 9.17
C PHE A 208 -3.63 9.73 7.75
N ALA A 209 -3.40 8.59 7.12
CA ALA A 209 -4.03 8.20 5.87
C ALA A 209 -4.58 6.77 5.97
N PHE A 210 -5.89 6.63 5.74
CA PHE A 210 -6.52 5.32 5.64
C PHE A 210 -5.89 4.49 4.53
N ASN A 211 -5.66 3.21 4.83
CA ASN A 211 -5.21 2.23 3.85
C ASN A 211 -5.82 0.85 4.12
N THR A 212 -5.69 -0.04 3.15
CA THR A 212 -6.33 -1.36 3.21
C THR A 212 -5.93 -2.18 4.44
N ARG A 213 -4.67 -2.10 4.90
CA ARG A 213 -4.21 -2.86 6.07
C ARG A 213 -4.84 -2.32 7.35
N PHE A 214 -4.84 -1.00 7.52
CA PHE A 214 -5.49 -0.35 8.66
C PHE A 214 -6.96 -0.78 8.78
N VAL A 215 -7.72 -0.65 7.69
CA VAL A 215 -9.15 -0.99 7.67
C VAL A 215 -9.37 -2.46 8.00
N LYS A 216 -8.61 -3.37 7.38
CA LYS A 216 -8.70 -4.80 7.68
C LYS A 216 -8.39 -5.11 9.14
N TYR A 217 -7.33 -4.51 9.69
CA TYR A 217 -6.90 -4.76 11.07
C TYR A 217 -7.96 -4.30 12.08
N VAL A 218 -8.50 -3.10 11.90
CA VAL A 218 -9.59 -2.56 12.73
C VAL A 218 -10.83 -3.45 12.64
N LEU A 219 -11.27 -3.83 11.44
CA LEU A 219 -12.48 -4.64 11.27
C LEU A 219 -12.33 -6.09 11.73
N ASN A 220 -11.12 -6.63 11.79
CA ASN A 220 -10.84 -7.99 12.26
C ASN A 220 -10.59 -8.07 13.78
N THR A 221 -10.68 -6.94 14.49
CA THR A 221 -10.47 -6.90 15.94
C THR A 221 -11.67 -7.52 16.69
N ASP A 222 -11.42 -8.10 17.86
CA ASP A 222 -12.48 -8.62 18.73
C ASP A 222 -13.62 -7.60 18.92
N PRO A 223 -14.90 -8.00 18.84
CA PRO A 223 -16.02 -7.06 18.89
C PRO A 223 -16.06 -6.16 20.13
N SER A 224 -15.67 -6.66 21.30
CA SER A 224 -15.68 -5.88 22.54
C SER A 224 -14.59 -4.80 22.53
N VAL A 225 -13.40 -5.16 22.05
CA VAL A 225 -12.26 -4.25 21.91
C VAL A 225 -12.50 -3.24 20.80
N PHE A 226 -13.08 -3.69 19.69
CA PHE A 226 -13.48 -2.84 18.57
C PHE A 226 -14.50 -1.78 19.00
N ALA A 227 -15.55 -2.16 19.74
CA ALA A 227 -16.56 -1.24 20.23
C ALA A 227 -15.95 -0.15 21.14
N ALA A 228 -15.02 -0.53 22.01
CA ALA A 228 -14.29 0.42 22.85
C ALA A 228 -13.42 1.38 22.04
N PHE A 229 -12.67 0.87 21.05
CA PHE A 229 -11.82 1.68 20.18
C PHE A 229 -12.64 2.68 19.34
N ILE A 230 -13.71 2.21 18.69
CA ILE A 230 -14.60 3.03 17.87
C ILE A 230 -15.35 4.06 18.69
N GLY A 231 -15.76 3.74 19.91
CA GLY A 231 -16.40 4.69 20.83
C GLY A 231 -15.50 5.89 21.21
N GLY A 232 -14.19 5.80 21.00
CA GLY A 232 -13.25 6.89 21.20
C GLY A 232 -12.94 7.71 19.93
N GLN A 233 -13.49 7.36 18.77
CA GLN A 233 -13.25 8.08 17.51
C GLN A 233 -14.36 9.09 17.22
N ASP A 234 -14.05 10.08 16.38
CA ASP A 234 -15.05 11.04 15.90
C ASP A 234 -15.93 10.47 14.77
N GLU A 235 -17.02 11.18 14.49
CA GLU A 235 -18.02 10.76 13.49
C GLU A 235 -17.43 10.67 12.07
N GLU A 236 -16.55 11.61 11.70
CA GLU A 236 -15.92 11.65 10.37
C GLU A 236 -15.03 10.42 10.14
N PHE A 237 -14.24 10.04 11.15
CA PHE A 237 -13.43 8.84 11.11
C PHE A 237 -14.30 7.59 10.94
N ILE A 238 -15.38 7.48 11.71
CA ILE A 238 -16.27 6.31 11.70
C ILE A 238 -16.99 6.20 10.35
N GLU A 239 -17.51 7.31 9.83
CA GLU A 239 -18.16 7.38 8.52
C GLU A 239 -17.18 7.00 7.40
N THR A 240 -15.96 7.56 7.43
CA THR A 240 -14.91 7.24 6.46
C THR A 240 -14.53 5.77 6.50
N LEU A 241 -14.29 5.20 7.69
CA LEU A 241 -13.99 3.78 7.86
C LEU A 241 -15.10 2.90 7.26
N TYR A 242 -16.36 3.23 7.52
CA TYR A 242 -17.51 2.50 7.00
C TYR A 242 -17.56 2.53 5.47
N HIS A 243 -17.48 3.72 4.86
CA HIS A 243 -17.57 3.85 3.40
C HIS A 243 -16.38 3.23 2.68
N LEU A 244 -15.17 3.33 3.23
CA LEU A 244 -14.01 2.62 2.71
C LEU A 244 -14.21 1.11 2.72
N ALA A 245 -14.70 0.55 3.83
CA ALA A 245 -14.96 -0.87 3.94
C ALA A 245 -16.06 -1.34 2.97
N VAL A 246 -17.18 -0.61 2.87
CA VAL A 246 -18.26 -0.94 1.94
C VAL A 246 -17.77 -0.85 0.49
N GLY A 247 -17.07 0.23 0.12
CA GLY A 247 -16.54 0.42 -1.22
C GLY A 247 -15.51 -0.64 -1.63
N ASN A 248 -14.81 -1.23 -0.66
CA ASN A 248 -13.91 -2.36 -0.89
C ASN A 248 -14.59 -3.74 -0.79
N GLY A 249 -15.91 -3.80 -0.68
CA GLY A 249 -16.68 -5.05 -0.64
C GLY A 249 -16.62 -5.81 0.68
N TYR A 250 -16.10 -5.21 1.76
CA TYR A 250 -15.87 -5.92 3.03
C TYR A 250 -17.16 -6.31 3.76
N HIS A 251 -18.29 -5.70 3.40
CA HIS A 251 -19.61 -6.10 3.89
C HIS A 251 -20.01 -7.53 3.45
N ALA A 252 -19.40 -8.07 2.40
CA ALA A 252 -19.61 -9.44 1.94
C ALA A 252 -18.63 -10.46 2.55
N ILE A 253 -17.77 -10.03 3.49
CA ILE A 253 -16.77 -10.87 4.14
C ILE A 253 -17.19 -11.14 5.58
N ASP A 254 -17.49 -12.40 5.91
CA ASP A 254 -18.05 -12.81 7.21
C ASP A 254 -17.23 -12.35 8.42
N ALA A 255 -15.89 -12.33 8.32
CA ALA A 255 -15.05 -11.87 9.43
C ALA A 255 -15.25 -10.40 9.78
N TYR A 256 -15.65 -9.57 8.81
CA TYR A 256 -15.81 -8.13 9.01
C TYR A 256 -17.27 -7.74 9.26
N ALA A 257 -18.21 -8.65 8.97
CA ALA A 257 -19.64 -8.38 9.00
C ALA A 257 -20.14 -7.90 10.37
N GLY A 258 -19.66 -8.49 11.47
CA GLY A 258 -20.06 -8.12 12.83
C GLY A 258 -19.70 -6.67 13.18
N ASN A 259 -18.43 -6.31 13.02
CA ASN A 259 -17.93 -4.97 13.31
C ASN A 259 -18.51 -3.91 12.35
N LEU A 260 -18.75 -4.24 11.08
CA LEU A 260 -19.43 -3.34 10.15
C LEU A 260 -20.91 -3.12 10.51
N ALA A 261 -21.61 -4.16 10.97
CA ALA A 261 -22.99 -4.04 11.43
C ALA A 261 -23.08 -3.16 12.68
N PHE A 262 -22.10 -3.24 13.58
CA PHE A 262 -22.00 -2.36 14.75
C PHE A 262 -21.90 -0.89 14.32
N ILE A 263 -20.98 -0.52 13.42
CA ILE A 263 -20.88 0.86 12.91
C ILE A 263 -22.21 1.34 12.32
N ARG A 264 -22.81 0.52 11.44
CA ARG A 264 -24.06 0.87 10.74
C ARG A 264 -25.22 1.15 11.70
N THR A 265 -25.30 0.39 12.79
CA THR A 265 -26.43 0.44 13.73
C THR A 265 -26.27 1.57 14.73
N HIS A 266 -25.06 1.77 15.26
CA HIS A 266 -24.84 2.70 16.36
C HIS A 266 -24.50 4.13 15.94
N TYR A 267 -23.99 4.31 14.71
CA TYR A 267 -23.52 5.62 14.26
C TYR A 267 -24.30 6.14 13.05
N LEU A 268 -24.65 5.29 12.08
CA LEU A 268 -25.32 5.73 10.84
C LEU A 268 -26.86 5.71 10.89
N HIS A 269 -27.47 4.98 11.83
CA HIS A 269 -28.93 5.02 12.03
C HIS A 269 -29.37 6.12 13.00
N ASN A 270 -28.50 6.55 13.93
CA ASN A 270 -28.83 7.59 14.91
C ASN A 270 -28.72 9.01 14.36
N SER A 271 -27.88 9.25 13.33
CA SER A 271 -27.75 10.54 12.64
C SER A 271 -28.99 10.94 11.80
N LYS A 272 -29.93 10.01 11.54
CA LYS A 272 -31.23 10.33 10.93
C LYS A 272 -32.30 10.79 11.92
N GLN A 273 -32.14 10.58 13.22
CA GLN A 273 -33.13 11.06 14.21
C GLN A 273 -32.91 12.51 14.60
N THR A 274 -31.68 13.02 14.52
CA THR A 274 -31.33 14.43 14.80
C THR A 274 -31.78 15.40 13.70
N GLN A 275 -32.07 14.93 12.48
CA GLN A 275 -32.66 15.77 11.41
C GLN A 275 -34.19 15.91 11.50
N ILE A 276 -34.89 15.14 12.35
CA ILE A 276 -36.36 15.16 12.44
C ILE A 276 -36.86 16.12 13.54
N HIS A 277 -35.99 16.57 14.44
CA HIS A 277 -36.33 17.49 15.54
C HIS A 277 -35.77 18.92 15.39
N GLY A 278 -35.18 19.25 14.24
CA GLY A 278 -34.73 20.60 13.90
C GLY A 278 -35.52 21.18 12.73
N ASN A 279 -36.79 21.54 12.97
CA ASN A 279 -37.58 22.49 12.17
C ASN A 279 -38.58 23.18 13.08
#